data_AF-A0A1J3IUH9-F1
#
_entry.id   AF-A0A1J3IUH9-F1
#
_cell.length_a   1.000
_cell.length_b   1.000
_cell.length_c   1.000
_cell.angle_alpha   90.00
_cell.angle_beta   90.00
_cell.angle_gamma   90.00
#
_symmetry.space_group_name_H-M   'P 1'
#
loop_
_entity.id
_entity.type
_entity.pdbx_description
1 polymer ?
#
loop_
_entity_poly.entity_id
_entity_poly.type
_entity_poly.pdbx_seq_one_letter_code
_entity_poly.pdbx_strand_id
1 'polypeptide(L)' 'APQGLHLILLIFFNHLICLLSKQEGAGFIYNGFDKAQADLHLDGDAKILFPDGLLQLTNASMQQMGHAFYKQPFHFDSSE' A
#
# COMPACT_ATOMS: atom_id res chain seq x y z
N ALA A 1 -16.10 33.42 14.54
CA ALA A 1 -15.57 33.84 13.22
C ALA A 1 -15.94 32.80 12.17
N PRO A 2 -16.46 33.19 11.00
CA PRO A 2 -16.91 32.28 9.93
C PRO A 2 -15.81 31.33 9.43
N GLN A 3 -14.53 31.72 9.62
CA GLN A 3 -13.36 30.93 9.28
C GLN A 3 -13.24 29.62 10.07
N GLY A 4 -13.65 29.60 11.35
CA GLY A 4 -13.59 28.39 12.17
C GLY A 4 -14.62 27.34 11.73
N LEU A 5 -15.82 27.77 11.35
CA LEU A 5 -16.85 26.89 10.79
C LEU A 5 -16.40 26.32 9.44
N HIS A 6 -15.79 27.14 8.60
CA HIS A 6 -15.23 26.70 7.32
C HIS A 6 -14.15 25.63 7.49
N LEU A 7 -13.26 25.80 8.48
CA LEU A 7 -12.23 24.80 8.80
C LEU A 7 -12.85 23.47 9.29
N ILE A 8 -13.84 23.54 10.18
CA ILE A 8 -14.55 22.35 10.68
C ILE A 8 -15.23 21.62 9.52
N LEU A 9 -15.87 22.36 8.61
CA LEU A 9 -16.55 21.82 7.45
C LEU A 9 -15.56 21.13 6.49
N LEU A 10 -14.40 21.74 6.24
CA LEU A 10 -13.34 21.14 5.42
C LEU A 10 -12.83 19.82 6.01
N ILE A 11 -12.59 19.76 7.32
CA ILE A 11 -12.15 18.54 8.02
C ILE A 11 -13.23 17.46 7.92
N PHE A 12 -14.50 17.82 8.15
CA PHE A 12 -15.62 16.89 8.05
C PHE A 12 -15.77 16.31 6.64
N PHE A 13 -15.70 17.15 5.59
CA PHE A 13 -15.75 16.68 4.21
C PHE A 13 -14.58 15.78 3.84
N ASN A 14 -13.37 16.08 4.31
CA ASN A 14 -12.20 15.23 4.06
C ASN A 14 -12.37 13.84 4.68
N HIS A 15 -12.86 13.77 5.92
CA HIS A 15 -13.19 12.51 6.58
C HIS A 15 -14.30 11.74 5.86
N LEU A 16 -15.35 12.43 5.41
CA LEU A 16 -16.45 11.81 4.68
C LEU A 16 -15.98 11.21 3.34
N ILE A 17 -15.12 11.91 2.60
CA ILE A 17 -14.53 11.41 1.34
C ILE A 17 -13.70 10.15 1.60
N CYS A 18 -12.88 10.14 2.66
CA CYS A 18 -12.06 8.98 3.03
C CYS A 18 -12.90 7.75 3.42
N LEU A 19 -14.04 7.96 4.08
CA LEU A 19 -14.98 6.88 4.42
C LEU A 19 -15.68 6.31 3.18
N LEU A 20 -15.93 7.15 2.18
CA LEU A 20 -16.61 6.77 0.95
C LEU A 20 -15.67 6.17 -0.11
N SER A 21 -14.35 6.40 -0.01
CA SER A 21 -13.36 5.76 -0.85
C SER A 21 -13.18 4.28 -0.45
N LYS A 22 -14.18 3.46 -0.76
CA LYS A 22 -13.98 2.01 -0.87
C LYS A 22 -13.31 1.75 -2.21
N GLN A 23 -12.07 1.27 -2.17
CA GLN A 23 -11.41 0.76 -3.37
C GLN A 23 -12.06 -0.57 -3.74
N GLU A 24 -13.01 -0.51 -4.66
CA GLU A 24 -13.65 -1.68 -5.24
C GLU A 24 -12.68 -2.27 -6.28
N GLY A 25 -12.05 -3.39 -5.92
CA GLY A 25 -11.12 -4.10 -6.79
C GLY A 25 -9.71 -4.19 -6.23
N ALA A 26 -9.21 -5.42 -6.22
CA ALA A 26 -7.84 -5.85 -5.98
C ALA A 26 -6.80 -5.27 -6.99
N GLY A 27 -6.99 -4.05 -7.46
CA GLY A 27 -6.05 -3.38 -8.35
C GLY A 27 -4.98 -2.67 -7.54
N PHE A 28 -3.82 -3.31 -7.34
CA PHE A 28 -2.62 -2.61 -6.88
C PHE A 28 -1.64 -2.48 -8.05
N ILE A 29 -1.22 -1.25 -8.36
CA ILE A 29 -0.15 -0.96 -9.30
C ILE A 29 0.89 -0.12 -8.57
N TYR A 30 2.08 -0.68 -8.38
CA TYR A 30 3.22 0.03 -7.78
C TYR A 30 4.14 0.54 -8.89
N ASN A 31 4.03 1.83 -9.22
CA ASN A 31 5.02 2.55 -10.05
C ASN A 31 6.12 3.12 -9.14
N GLY A 32 6.80 2.23 -8.41
CA GLY A 32 7.68 2.55 -7.29
C GLY A 32 7.12 2.10 -5.94
N PHE A 33 8.01 1.76 -5.01
CA PHE A 33 7.68 1.16 -3.71
C PHE A 33 7.95 2.09 -2.52
N ASP A 34 8.22 3.38 -2.74
CA ASP A 34 8.52 4.36 -1.68
C ASP A 34 7.47 4.45 -0.57
N LYS A 35 6.22 4.13 -0.90
CA LYS A 35 5.07 4.16 0.01
C LYS A 35 4.48 2.77 0.26
N ALA A 36 5.11 1.72 -0.25
CA ALA A 36 4.53 0.38 -0.28
C ALA A 36 4.69 -0.39 1.05
N GLN A 37 5.47 0.11 2.02
CA GLN A 37 5.64 -0.54 3.33
C GLN A 37 4.30 -0.65 4.11
N ALA A 38 3.38 0.27 3.85
CA ALA A 38 2.05 0.24 4.46
C ALA A 38 1.21 -0.95 3.95
N ASP A 39 1.44 -1.38 2.70
CA ASP A 39 0.56 -2.30 1.99
C ASP A 39 1.22 -3.66 1.69
N LEU A 40 2.55 -3.76 1.78
CA LEU A 40 3.32 -4.97 1.55
C LEU A 40 3.86 -5.55 2.86
N HIS A 41 3.76 -6.87 2.99
CA HIS A 41 4.52 -7.66 3.93
C HIS A 41 5.76 -8.20 3.21
N LEU A 42 6.94 -7.85 3.73
CA LEU A 42 8.22 -8.33 3.21
C LEU A 42 8.70 -9.49 4.08
N ASP A 43 9.14 -10.55 3.44
CA ASP A 43 9.62 -11.77 4.08
C ASP A 43 10.97 -12.20 3.46
N GLY A 44 11.77 -12.95 4.22
CA GLY A 44 13.13 -13.33 3.83
C GLY A 44 14.04 -12.12 3.60
N ASP A 45 14.83 -12.15 2.53
CA ASP A 45 15.80 -11.08 2.20
C ASP A 45 15.18 -9.85 1.49
N ALA A 46 13.85 -9.83 1.31
CA ALA A 46 13.18 -8.76 0.58
C ALA A 46 13.20 -7.43 1.36
N LYS A 47 13.56 -6.34 0.68
CA LYS A 47 13.56 -4.98 1.24
C LYS A 47 13.26 -3.93 0.17
N ILE A 48 12.77 -2.77 0.61
CA ILE A 48 12.62 -1.61 -0.26
C ILE A 48 13.85 -0.71 -0.07
N LEU A 49 14.51 -0.38 -1.18
CA LEU A 49 15.67 0.50 -1.21
C LEU A 49 15.20 1.95 -1.22
N PHE A 50 15.76 2.76 -0.33
CA PHE A 50 15.52 4.19 -0.27
C PHE A 50 16.80 4.95 -0.69
N PRO A 51 16.68 6.10 -1.37
CA PRO A 51 15.44 6.81 -1.72
C PRO A 51 14.80 6.38 -3.04
N ASP A 52 15.36 5.38 -3.73
CA ASP A 52 14.98 5.04 -5.11
C ASP A 52 13.64 4.28 -5.24
N GLY A 53 13.07 3.82 -4.13
CA GLY A 53 11.78 3.14 -4.11
C GLY A 53 11.79 1.77 -4.79
N LEU A 54 12.95 1.10 -4.87
CA LEU A 54 13.08 -0.18 -5.55
C LEU A 54 12.81 -1.34 -4.59
N LEU A 55 11.91 -2.26 -4.97
CA LEU A 55 11.76 -3.53 -4.26
C LEU A 55 12.88 -4.48 -4.67
N GLN A 56 13.81 -4.73 -3.75
CA GLN A 56 14.86 -5.74 -3.91
C GLN A 56 14.42 -7.03 -3.20
N LEU A 57 14.17 -8.09 -3.96
CA LEU A 57 13.79 -9.40 -3.39
C LEU A 57 14.98 -10.17 -2.81
N THR A 58 16.16 -10.03 -3.39
CA THR A 58 17.39 -10.71 -2.95
C THR A 58 18.60 -9.80 -3.16
N ASN A 59 19.71 -10.10 -2.49
CA ASN A 59 20.99 -9.39 -2.66
C ASN A 59 21.95 -10.06 -3.67
N ALA A 60 21.44 -10.99 -4.50
CA ALA A 60 22.20 -11.82 -5.45
C ALA A 60 23.26 -12.77 -4.85
N SER A 61 23.26 -12.99 -3.53
CA SER A 61 24.06 -14.05 -2.93
C SER A 61 23.45 -15.42 -3.22
N MET A 62 24.27 -16.47 -3.07
CA MET A 62 23.81 -17.84 -3.31
C MET A 62 22.85 -18.29 -2.21
N GLN A 63 21.82 -19.06 -2.61
CA GLN A 63 20.89 -19.73 -1.69
C GLN A 63 20.05 -18.80 -0.80
N GLN A 64 19.80 -17.58 -1.26
CA GLN A 64 18.94 -16.61 -0.59
C GLN A 64 17.60 -16.42 -1.30
N MET A 65 16.56 -16.07 -0.53
CA MET A 65 15.20 -15.92 -1.02
C MET A 65 14.48 -14.83 -0.23
N GLY A 66 13.70 -14.01 -0.93
CA GLY A 66 12.84 -13.02 -0.32
C GLY A 66 11.52 -12.93 -1.06
N HIS A 67 10.48 -12.54 -0.34
CA HIS A 67 9.11 -12.48 -0.82
C HIS A 67 8.49 -11.14 -0.46
N ALA A 68 7.53 -10.70 -1.28
CA ALA A 68 6.70 -9.56 -0.99
C ALA A 68 5.24 -9.94 -1.24
N PHE A 69 4.41 -9.80 -0.21
CA PHE A 69 2.99 -10.14 -0.25
C PHE A 69 2.16 -8.88 -0.04
N TYR A 70 1.11 -8.71 -0.82
CA TYR A 70 0.09 -7.70 -0.51
C TYR A 70 -0.62 -8.09 0.77
N LYS A 71 -0.74 -7.16 1.73
CA LYS A 71 -1.24 -7.46 3.08
C LYS A 71 -2.71 -7.88 3.08
N GLN A 72 -3.51 -7.36 2.16
CA GLN A 72 -4.91 -7.73 2.05
C GLN A 72 -5.05 -9.04 1.27
N PRO A 73 -5.66 -10.09 1.85
CA PRO A 73 -5.91 -11.32 1.14
C PRO A 73 -6.84 -11.10 -0.06
N PHE A 74 -6.57 -11.83 -1.15
CA PHE A 74 -7.48 -11.90 -2.29
C PHE A 74 -8.45 -13.06 -2.12
N HIS A 75 -9.73 -12.82 -2.40
CA HIS A 75 -10.67 -13.90 -2.59
C HIS A 75 -10.49 -14.42 -4.01
N PHE A 76 -10.03 -15.66 -4.14
CA PHE A 76 -10.01 -16.37 -5.40
C PHE A 76 -11.30 -17.18 -5.49
N ASP A 77 -12.04 -17.00 -6.59
CA ASP A 77 -13.17 -17.88 -6.88
C ASP A 77 -12.64 -19.30 -7.11
N SER A 78 -13.31 -20.30 -6.57
CA SER A 78 -12.97 -21.69 -6.86
C SER A 78 -13.21 -21.94 -8.35
N SER A 79 -12.21 -22.47 -9.06
CA SER A 79 -12.47 -23.04 -10.39
C SER A 79 -13.33 -24.29 -10.20
N GLU A 80 -14.55 -24.28 -10.73
CA GLU A 80 -15.32 -25.50 -10.99
C GLU A 80 -14.79 -26.25 -12.22
#